data_AF-A0A4S3LR23-F1
#
_entry.id   AF-A0A4S3LR23-F1
#
_cell.length_a   1.000
_cell.length_b   1.000
_cell.length_c   1.000
_cell.angle_alpha   90.00
_cell.angle_beta   90.00
_cell.angle_gamma   90.00
#
_symmetry.space_group_name_H-M   'P 1'
#
loop_
_entity.id
_entity.type
_entity.pdbx_description
1 polymer ?
#
loop_
_entity_poly.entity_id
_entity_poly.type
_entity_poly.pdbx_seq_one_letter_code
_entity_poly.pdbx_strand_id
1 'polypeptide(L)'
;MGGKDLGFDVVLRGQTRNHIMPGTYVFFQRLKEHGGGFWLGQAYDDWFGFVIEEPVSLRQGIEYLMSLRSNEPQLGGFHDDPDDFFLR
;
A
#
# COMPACT_ATOMS: atom_id res chain seq x y z
N MET A 1 14.44 12.35 -0.31
CA MET A 1 14.80 11.48 0.84
C MET A 1 13.52 10.87 1.34
N GLY A 2 13.19 9.66 0.88
CA GLY A 2 11.85 9.11 1.00
C GLY A 2 11.89 7.62 1.26
N GLY A 3 11.20 7.20 2.32
CA GLY A 3 10.41 5.97 2.47
C GLY A 3 11.02 4.59 2.25
N LYS A 4 12.13 4.44 1.51
CA LYS A 4 12.67 3.12 1.13
C LYS A 4 12.99 2.25 2.35
N ASP A 5 13.54 2.84 3.41
CA ASP A 5 13.83 2.13 4.66
C ASP A 5 12.56 1.78 5.46
N LEU A 6 11.42 2.40 5.12
CA LEU A 6 10.13 2.21 5.77
C LEU A 6 9.16 1.36 4.94
N GLY A 7 9.60 0.76 3.83
CA GLY A 7 8.80 -0.15 3.01
C GLY A 7 7.73 0.52 2.14
N PHE A 8 7.86 1.81 1.84
CA PHE A 8 6.98 2.52 0.91
C PHE A 8 7.72 3.56 0.07
N ASP A 9 7.19 3.93 -1.10
CA ASP A 9 7.66 5.06 -1.90
C ASP A 9 6.70 6.25 -1.79
N VAL A 10 7.22 7.46 -2.02
CA VAL A 10 6.44 8.69 -2.10
C VAL A 10 6.76 9.39 -3.41
N VAL A 11 5.76 9.47 -4.28
CA VAL A 11 5.83 10.16 -5.57
C VAL A 11 5.16 11.52 -5.42
N LEU A 12 5.99 12.56 -5.41
CA LEU A 12 5.52 13.95 -5.36
C LEU A 12 5.02 14.42 -6.73
N ARG A 13 4.29 15.53 -6.74
CA ARG A 13 3.81 16.15 -7.98
C ARG A 13 4.96 16.47 -8.95
N GLY A 14 4.75 16.17 -10.22
CA GLY A 14 5.75 16.37 -11.27
C GLY A 14 6.90 15.36 -11.23
N GLN A 15 6.90 14.42 -10.28
CA GLN A 15 7.83 13.30 -10.28
C GLN A 15 7.23 12.10 -11.01
N THR A 16 8.10 11.38 -11.69
CA THR A 16 7.78 10.09 -12.30
C THR A 16 8.73 9.03 -11.75
N ARG A 17 8.29 7.78 -11.77
CA ARG A 17 9.14 6.62 -11.49
C ARG A 17 9.21 5.80 -12.76
N ASN A 18 10.42 5.51 -13.23
CA ASN A 18 10.61 4.67 -14.41
C ASN A 18 10.20 3.21 -14.13
N HIS A 19 10.33 2.79 -12.88
CA HIS A 19 9.93 1.48 -12.41
C HIS A 19 9.59 1.54 -10.92
N ILE A 20 8.54 0.84 -10.53
CA ILE A 20 8.13 0.60 -9.15
C ILE A 20 8.07 -0.92 -9.01
N MET A 21 8.75 -1.48 -8.01
CA MET A 21 8.75 -2.93 -7.82
C MET A 21 7.33 -3.40 -7.44
N PRO A 22 6.82 -4.50 -8.03
CA PRO A 22 5.52 -5.04 -7.66
C PRO A 22 5.40 -5.32 -6.16
N GLY A 23 4.22 -5.05 -5.59
CA GLY A 23 3.96 -5.13 -4.15
C GLY A 23 4.43 -3.92 -3.34
N THR A 24 5.06 -2.91 -3.97
CA THR A 24 5.47 -1.70 -3.24
C THR A 24 4.26 -0.85 -2.86
N TYR A 25 4.17 -0.46 -1.59
CA TYR A 25 3.24 0.58 -1.15
C TYR A 25 3.71 1.95 -1.62
N VAL A 26 2.85 2.73 -2.26
CA VAL A 26 3.20 4.02 -2.84
C VAL A 26 2.20 5.08 -2.45
N PHE A 27 2.73 6.23 -2.03
CA PHE A 27 1.97 7.47 -1.86
C PHE A 27 2.08 8.34 -3.12
N PHE A 28 0.97 8.57 -3.81
CA PHE A 28 0.90 9.54 -4.91
C PHE A 28 0.32 10.86 -4.43
N GLN A 29 1.12 11.93 -4.50
CA GLN A 29 0.69 13.25 -4.03
C GLN A 29 -0.39 13.84 -4.94
N ARG A 30 -1.52 14.23 -4.35
CA ARG A 30 -2.61 14.89 -5.07
C ARG A 30 -2.32 16.37 -5.31
N LEU A 31 -3.00 16.96 -6.30
CA LEU A 31 -2.99 18.40 -6.54
C LEU A 31 -3.61 19.16 -5.35
N LYS A 32 -3.04 20.31 -5.01
CA LYS A 32 -3.52 21.15 -3.90
C LYS A 32 -4.95 21.63 -4.13
N GLU A 33 -5.29 21.95 -5.39
CA GLU A 33 -6.63 22.41 -5.78
C GLU A 33 -7.73 21.36 -5.58
N HIS A 34 -7.37 20.09 -5.48
CA HIS A 34 -8.30 18.99 -5.20
C HIS A 34 -8.31 18.59 -3.70
N GLY A 35 -7.81 19.46 -2.81
CA GLY A 35 -7.72 19.22 -1.38
C GLY A 35 -6.38 18.65 -0.91
N GLY A 36 -5.44 18.39 -1.82
CA GLY A 36 -4.10 17.88 -1.47
C GLY A 36 -4.14 16.47 -0.87
N GLY A 37 -3.16 16.16 0.00
CA GLY A 37 -2.98 14.82 0.54
C GLY A 37 -2.38 13.84 -0.47
N PHE A 38 -2.60 12.55 -0.22
CA PHE A 38 -2.02 11.45 -0.98
C PHE A 38 -3.05 10.36 -1.23
N TRP A 39 -2.95 9.73 -2.40
CA TRP A 39 -3.48 8.40 -2.61
C TRP A 39 -2.48 7.38 -2.09
N LEU A 40 -2.93 6.48 -1.22
CA LEU A 40 -2.13 5.36 -0.76
C LEU A 40 -2.63 4.09 -1.44
N GLY A 41 -1.71 3.39 -2.10
CA GLY A 41 -2.02 2.13 -2.73
C GLY A 41 -0.80 1.23 -2.87
N GLN A 42 -1.02 0.05 -3.42
CA GLN A 42 0.02 -0.92 -3.71
C GLN A 42 0.13 -1.08 -5.23
N ALA A 43 1.35 -0.96 -5.75
CA ALA A 43 1.62 -1.02 -7.17
C ALA A 43 2.06 -2.43 -7.57
N TYR A 44 1.52 -2.92 -8.68
CA TYR A 44 1.92 -4.14 -9.38
C TYR A 44 2.16 -3.81 -10.85
N ASP A 45 2.68 -4.76 -11.63
CA ASP A 45 3.03 -4.53 -13.04
C ASP A 45 1.84 -4.04 -13.87
N ASP A 46 0.64 -4.60 -13.62
CA ASP A 46 -0.55 -4.35 -14.45
C ASP A 46 -1.65 -3.53 -13.76
N TRP A 47 -1.52 -3.28 -12.44
CA TRP A 47 -2.57 -2.60 -11.70
C TRP A 47 -2.04 -1.85 -10.47
N PHE A 48 -2.83 -0.87 -10.04
CA PHE A 48 -2.62 -0.12 -8.81
C PHE A 48 -3.86 -0.24 -7.94
N GLY A 49 -3.71 -0.81 -6.75
CA GLY A 49 -4.77 -1.01 -5.79
C GLY A 49 -4.80 0.09 -4.74
N PHE A 50 -5.95 0.72 -4.53
CA PHE A 50 -6.11 1.58 -3.36
C PHE A 50 -6.08 0.74 -2.09
N VAL A 51 -5.19 1.08 -1.17
CA VAL A 51 -5.14 0.49 0.16
C VAL A 51 -6.16 1.20 1.07
N ILE A 52 -6.37 2.49 0.83
CA ILE A 52 -7.46 3.28 1.41
C ILE A 52 -8.16 3.98 0.25
N GLU A 53 -9.48 3.82 0.15
CA GLU A 53 -10.31 4.32 -0.96
C GLU A 53 -10.52 5.85 -0.93
N GLU A 54 -10.00 6.53 0.08
CA GLU A 54 -10.05 7.98 0.24
C GLU A 54 -8.64 8.60 0.38
N PRO A 55 -8.46 9.88 -0.01
CA PRO A 55 -7.21 10.59 0.18
C PRO A 55 -6.82 10.72 1.65
N VAL A 56 -5.55 10.45 1.96
CA VAL A 56 -5.03 10.52 3.33
C VAL A 56 -3.94 11.58 3.49
N SER A 57 -3.72 12.00 4.73
CA SER A 57 -2.46 12.66 5.08
C SER A 57 -1.31 11.65 5.04
N LEU A 58 -0.07 12.11 4.80
CA LEU A 58 1.09 11.21 4.80
C LEU A 58 1.24 10.49 6.15
N ARG A 59 0.99 11.21 7.25
CA ARG A 59 1.02 10.66 8.62
C ARG A 59 0.01 9.52 8.79
N GLN A 60 -1.25 9.77 8.44
CA GLN A 60 -2.33 8.78 8.57
C GLN A 60 -2.01 7.51 7.77
N GLY A 61 -1.53 7.65 6.53
CA GLY A 61 -1.15 6.49 5.74
C GLY A 61 0.05 5.73 6.30
N ILE A 62 1.05 6.42 6.88
CA ILE A 62 2.18 5.76 7.55
C ILE A 62 1.71 4.97 8.77
N GLU A 63 0.85 5.58 9.60
CA GLU A 63 0.25 4.92 10.77
C GLU A 63 -0.53 3.66 10.35
N TYR A 64 -1.26 3.72 9.23
CA TYR A 64 -1.96 2.57 8.66
C TYR A 64 -1.00 1.48 8.15
N LEU A 65 0.05 1.82 7.41
CA LEU A 65 1.04 0.82 6.97
C LEU A 65 1.80 0.17 8.14
N MET A 66 2.00 0.90 9.25
CA MET A 66 2.58 0.35 10.47
C MET A 66 1.62 -0.61 11.18
N SER A 67 0.32 -0.32 11.19
CA SER A 67 -0.69 -1.22 11.77
C SER A 67 -0.86 -2.48 10.93
N LEU A 68 -0.84 -2.39 9.60
CA LEU A 68 -0.88 -3.56 8.72
C LEU A 68 0.27 -4.53 9.00
N ARG A 69 1.51 -4.01 9.05
CA ARG A 69 2.70 -4.84 9.32
C ARG A 69 2.70 -5.48 10.70
N SER A 70 2.18 -4.77 11.70
CA SER A 70 2.01 -5.33 13.05
C SER A 70 1.00 -6.49 13.08
N ASN A 71 0.05 -6.52 12.14
CA ASN A 71 -1.00 -7.54 12.04
C ASN A 71 -0.69 -8.66 11.01
N GLU A 72 0.43 -8.55 10.30
CA GLU A 72 0.91 -9.53 9.31
C GLU A 72 1.25 -10.95 9.86
N PRO A 73 1.35 -11.23 11.20
CA PRO A 73 1.52 -12.62 11.68
C PRO A 73 0.35 -13.58 11.43
N GLN A 74 -0.76 -13.17 10.81
CA GLN A 74 -1.99 -13.98 10.72
C GLN A 74 -2.34 -14.51 9.32
N LEU A 75 -1.61 -14.11 8.26
CA LEU A 75 -1.83 -14.64 6.90
C LEU A 75 -0.94 -15.84 6.55
N GLY A 76 0.01 -16.20 7.43
CA GLY A 76 0.77 -17.46 7.34
C GLY A 76 -0.03 -18.71 7.75
N GLY A 77 -1.34 -18.56 7.94
CA GLY A 77 -2.26 -19.61 8.38
C GLY A 77 -3.35 -19.94 7.35
N PHE A 78 -3.16 -19.63 6.07
CA PHE A 78 -3.90 -20.39 5.05
C PHE A 78 -3.30 -21.79 5.01
N HIS A 79 -3.86 -22.69 5.81
CA HIS A 79 -3.71 -24.12 5.61
C HIS A 79 -4.41 -24.42 4.28
N ASP A 80 -3.62 -24.55 3.21
CA ASP A 80 -4.09 -25.00 1.90
C ASP A 80 -4.25 -26.53 1.93
N ASP A 81 -4.83 -27.06 3.01
CA ASP A 81 -5.12 -28.48 3.14
C ASP A 81 -6.43 -28.77 2.40
N PRO A 82 -6.42 -29.58 1.32
CA PRO A 82 -7.63 -29.89 0.56
C PRO A 82 -8.68 -30.63 1.41
N ASP A 83 -8.29 -31.17 2.57
CA ASP A 83 -9.17 -31.84 3.51
C ASP A 83 -10.04 -30.86 4.33
N ASP A 84 -9.69 -29.58 4.42
CA ASP A 84 -10.49 -28.56 5.14
C ASP A 84 -11.77 -28.15 4.38
N PHE A 85 -11.89 -28.52 3.09
CA PHE A 85 -13.08 -28.24 2.27
C PHE A 85 -14.21 -29.26 2.44
N PHE A 86 -13.95 -30.42 3.05
CA PHE A 86 -14.97 -31.44 3.27
C PHE A 86 -15.57 -31.29 4.67
N LEU A 87 -16.77 -30.71 4.74
CA LEU A 87 -17.62 -30.77 5.94
C LEU A 87 -17.82 -32.24 6.33
N ARG A 88 -17.36 -32.62 7.53
CA ARG A 88 -17.67 -33.91 8.16
C ARG A 88 -19.14 -34.05 8.52
#